data_AF-A0A4Z2J2A3-F1
#
_entry.id   AF-A0A4Z2J2A3-F1
#
_cell.length_a   1.000
_cell.length_b   1.000
_cell.length_c   1.000
_cell.angle_alpha   90.00
_cell.angle_beta   90.00
_cell.angle_gamma   90.00
#
_symmetry.space_group_name_H-M   'P 1'
#
loop_
_entity.id
_entity.type
_entity.pdbx_description
1 polymer ?
#
loop_
_entity_poly.entity_id
_entity_poly.type
_entity_poly.pdbx_seq_one_letter_code
_entity_poly.pdbx_strand_id
1 'polypeptide(L)'
;MQNFLVIHQLRCNGVLEGIRICRKGFPSRILYADFKQRYKVLNASVIPEGQFIDNKKASEKLLQSIDVDKSQYRFGHTKVFFKAGLLGTLEEMRDEKLVELVTMTQALCRGYVMRKEFVKMMQRREAIYSIQYNIRSFTNVKTWPWMKLYFRIKPLLKSAESEKEMAEMKENFEKMKEDLAKALAKKKELEEKMVSVLQEKNDLLLQIQSEGETLSDAEERCEGLINAKIQFEAKLKETAERLEDEEEMNAELTAKKRKLEDECSELKKDIDDLELTLGKVEKEKHATENKVKNLVEEMTSQDETIAKLSKEKKALQEAHQQTLDDLQAEEDKVNSLTKAKTKLEQQVDDATLEHEESKIICIQLELTQVKNEIDRKLAEKDEEIDQIKRNSQRVMDSMQSTLDAEIRSRNDALRIKKKMEGDLNEMEVQLSHANCQAAEAQKQLRNVQGQLKDAQLHLDDALRGQEDMREQVAMVERRNALMLAEIEELRAALEQTDRSRKVAEQELVDASERVGLLHSQNTSLINTKKKLEAELIQIQGEVEDSVQEARNAEEKAKKAITDAAMMAEELKKEQDTSSHLERMKRNLENLH
;
A
#
# COMPACT_ATOMS: atom_id res chain seq x y z
N MET A 1 -1.61 22.21 -42.48
CA MET A 1 -2.50 21.69 -41.41
C MET A 1 -3.43 20.66 -42.05
N GLN A 2 -3.50 19.42 -41.53
CA GLN A 2 -4.37 18.39 -42.12
C GLN A 2 -5.77 18.46 -41.47
N ASN A 3 -6.73 19.03 -42.18
CA ASN A 3 -8.06 19.32 -41.62
C ASN A 3 -8.81 18.08 -41.12
N PHE A 4 -8.63 16.92 -41.77
CA PHE A 4 -9.26 15.67 -41.33
C PHE A 4 -8.79 15.22 -39.94
N LEU A 5 -7.48 15.28 -39.68
CA LEU A 5 -6.89 14.94 -38.38
C LEU A 5 -7.39 15.89 -37.29
N VAL A 6 -7.48 17.19 -37.58
CA VAL A 6 -8.01 18.21 -36.67
C VAL A 6 -9.49 17.97 -36.37
N ILE A 7 -10.31 17.64 -37.37
CA ILE A 7 -11.73 17.31 -37.18
C ILE A 7 -11.90 16.05 -36.31
N HIS A 8 -11.06 15.03 -36.50
CA HIS A 8 -11.05 13.83 -35.68
C HIS A 8 -10.71 14.17 -34.21
N GLN A 9 -9.62 14.92 -33.99
CA GLN A 9 -9.20 15.37 -32.65
C GLN A 9 -10.29 16.20 -31.94
N LEU A 10 -10.91 17.16 -32.64
CA LEU A 10 -11.97 18.01 -32.07
C LEU A 10 -13.23 17.21 -31.66
N ARG A 11 -13.52 16.10 -32.34
CA ARG A 11 -14.62 15.19 -32.00
C ARG A 11 -14.25 14.26 -30.84
N CYS A 12 -13.13 13.56 -30.92
CA CYS A 12 -12.70 12.61 -29.89
C CYS A 12 -12.42 13.28 -28.54
N ASN A 13 -11.88 14.51 -28.55
CA ASN A 13 -11.64 15.28 -27.33
C ASN A 13 -12.90 16.02 -26.82
N GLY A 14 -14.08 15.79 -27.43
CA GLY A 14 -15.34 16.41 -27.01
C GLY A 14 -15.36 17.94 -27.08
N VAL A 15 -14.56 18.56 -27.95
CA VAL A 15 -14.36 20.02 -27.97
C VAL A 15 -15.65 20.74 -28.39
N LEU A 16 -16.44 20.13 -29.28
CA LEU A 16 -17.75 20.67 -29.68
C LEU A 16 -18.75 20.66 -28.51
N GLU A 17 -18.75 19.60 -27.72
CA GLU A 17 -19.57 19.43 -26.51
C GLU A 17 -19.12 20.42 -25.42
N GLY A 18 -17.81 20.55 -25.20
CA GLY A 18 -17.22 21.55 -24.31
C GLY A 18 -17.63 22.98 -24.67
N ILE A 19 -17.46 23.38 -25.94
CA ILE A 19 -17.90 24.70 -26.44
C ILE A 19 -19.43 24.86 -26.28
N ARG A 20 -20.23 23.83 -26.57
CA ARG A 20 -21.69 23.86 -26.42
C ARG A 20 -22.12 24.06 -24.97
N ILE A 21 -21.43 23.46 -24.01
CA ILE A 21 -21.64 23.66 -22.56
C ILE A 21 -21.15 25.04 -22.14
N CYS A 22 -19.93 25.45 -22.49
CA CYS A 22 -19.39 26.77 -22.15
C CYS A 22 -20.24 27.94 -22.70
N ARG A 23 -20.89 27.78 -23.86
CA ARG A 23 -21.80 28.77 -24.45
C ARG A 23 -23.16 28.85 -23.74
N LYS A 24 -23.65 27.74 -23.18
CA LYS A 24 -24.90 27.69 -22.41
C LYS A 24 -24.70 28.03 -20.92
N GLY A 25 -23.54 27.70 -20.39
CA GLY A 25 -23.16 27.88 -18.99
C GLY A 25 -22.49 29.23 -18.70
N PHE A 26 -21.89 29.30 -17.52
CA PHE A 26 -21.29 30.50 -16.95
C PHE A 26 -19.91 30.11 -16.40
N PRO A 27 -18.83 30.20 -17.21
CA PRO A 27 -17.52 29.65 -16.86
C PRO A 27 -16.83 30.38 -15.71
N SER A 28 -17.12 31.67 -15.50
CA SER A 28 -16.53 32.48 -14.43
C SER A 28 -17.44 32.52 -13.21
N ARG A 29 -16.89 32.41 -11.99
CA ARG A 29 -17.65 32.42 -10.73
C ARG A 29 -16.90 33.13 -9.61
N ILE A 30 -17.60 33.98 -8.85
CA ILE A 30 -17.02 34.80 -7.76
C ILE A 30 -17.90 34.72 -6.52
N LEU A 31 -17.32 34.68 -5.32
CA LEU A 31 -18.06 34.73 -4.06
C LEU A 31 -18.76 36.08 -3.88
N TYR A 32 -19.94 36.08 -3.24
CA TYR A 32 -20.70 37.32 -3.03
C TYR A 32 -19.94 38.38 -2.22
N ALA A 33 -19.10 37.98 -1.26
CA ALA A 33 -18.28 38.91 -0.48
C ALA A 33 -17.25 39.62 -1.37
N ASP A 34 -16.45 38.84 -2.10
CA ASP A 34 -15.41 39.35 -3.02
C ASP A 34 -16.02 40.23 -4.12
N PHE A 35 -17.14 39.81 -4.71
CA PHE A 35 -17.84 40.59 -5.74
C PHE A 35 -18.30 41.94 -5.19
N LYS A 36 -19.01 41.95 -4.06
CA LYS A 36 -19.45 43.17 -3.37
C LYS A 36 -18.26 44.08 -3.05
N GLN A 37 -17.19 43.54 -2.49
CA GLN A 37 -16.00 44.32 -2.11
C GLN A 37 -15.27 44.90 -3.33
N ARG A 38 -15.09 44.10 -4.38
CA ARG A 38 -14.34 44.49 -5.59
C ARG A 38 -15.08 45.55 -6.41
N TYR A 39 -16.39 45.41 -6.56
CA TYR A 39 -17.20 46.25 -7.46
C TYR A 39 -18.04 47.33 -6.77
N LYS A 40 -18.09 47.44 -5.43
CA LYS A 40 -18.82 48.55 -4.74
C LYS A 40 -18.43 49.93 -5.31
N VAL A 41 -17.18 50.09 -5.77
CA VAL A 41 -16.67 51.34 -6.37
C VAL A 41 -17.41 51.76 -7.66
N LEU A 42 -18.00 50.81 -8.41
CA LEU A 42 -18.78 51.12 -9.62
C LEU A 42 -20.02 51.97 -9.31
N ASN A 43 -20.68 51.69 -8.18
CA ASN A 43 -21.80 52.50 -7.70
C ASN A 43 -21.94 52.41 -6.18
N ALA A 44 -21.25 53.30 -5.47
CA ALA A 44 -21.26 53.32 -4.00
C ALA A 44 -22.63 53.65 -3.40
N SER A 45 -23.49 54.38 -4.12
CA SER A 45 -24.82 54.83 -3.62
C SER A 45 -25.81 53.69 -3.36
N VAL A 46 -25.59 52.55 -4.00
CA VAL A 46 -26.49 51.38 -4.01
C VAL A 46 -26.36 50.53 -2.74
N ILE A 47 -25.25 50.69 -2.02
CA ILE A 47 -24.94 49.99 -0.76
C ILE A 47 -24.76 51.05 0.34
N PRO A 48 -25.86 51.44 1.04
CA PRO A 48 -25.83 52.36 2.17
C PRO A 48 -24.71 52.08 3.16
N GLU A 49 -23.99 53.12 3.58
CA GLU A 49 -22.93 52.99 4.56
C GLU A 49 -23.51 52.82 5.97
N GLY A 50 -22.84 52.02 6.80
CA GLY A 50 -23.26 51.73 8.18
C GLY A 50 -24.36 50.68 8.34
N GLN A 51 -25.08 50.28 7.29
CA GLN A 51 -26.08 49.21 7.37
C GLN A 51 -25.54 47.86 6.89
N PHE A 52 -25.71 46.81 7.70
CA PHE A 52 -25.38 45.45 7.29
C PHE A 52 -26.37 44.96 6.22
N ILE A 53 -25.90 44.87 4.99
CA ILE A 53 -26.65 44.26 3.87
C ILE A 53 -25.96 42.95 3.50
N ASP A 54 -26.76 41.87 3.52
CA ASP A 54 -26.38 40.54 3.04
C ASP A 54 -25.61 40.61 1.71
N ASN A 55 -24.55 39.82 1.59
CA ASN A 55 -23.62 39.93 0.46
C ASN A 55 -24.26 39.53 -0.87
N LYS A 56 -25.23 38.60 -0.87
CA LYS A 56 -26.00 38.24 -2.06
C LYS A 56 -26.91 39.40 -2.48
N LYS A 57 -27.75 39.91 -1.57
CA LYS A 57 -28.64 41.06 -1.85
C LYS A 57 -27.86 42.31 -2.28
N ALA A 58 -26.69 42.58 -1.69
CA ALA A 58 -25.83 43.68 -2.10
C ALA A 58 -25.28 43.50 -3.52
N SER A 59 -24.83 42.29 -3.86
CA SER A 59 -24.35 41.96 -5.22
C SER A 59 -25.46 42.01 -6.27
N GLU A 60 -26.68 41.57 -5.90
CA GLU A 60 -27.88 41.66 -6.73
C GLU A 60 -28.23 43.11 -7.06
N LYS A 61 -28.31 43.99 -6.04
CA LYS A 61 -28.56 45.41 -6.24
C LYS A 61 -27.46 46.09 -7.06
N LEU A 62 -26.20 45.77 -6.79
CA LEU A 62 -25.06 46.35 -7.50
C LEU A 62 -25.09 46.00 -9.00
N LEU A 63 -25.30 44.73 -9.36
CA LEU A 63 -25.45 44.32 -10.77
C LEU A 63 -26.72 44.88 -11.43
N GLN A 64 -27.79 45.14 -10.68
CA GLN A 64 -28.99 45.81 -11.21
C GLN A 64 -28.79 47.32 -11.42
N SER A 65 -27.78 47.93 -10.79
CA SER A 65 -27.47 49.35 -10.90
C SER A 65 -26.47 49.70 -12.00
N ILE A 66 -25.87 48.68 -12.62
CA ILE A 66 -24.92 48.79 -13.73
C ILE A 66 -25.68 48.29 -14.97
N ASP A 67 -25.49 48.93 -16.13
CA ASP A 67 -26.19 48.57 -17.37
C ASP A 67 -25.59 47.29 -18.00
N VAL A 68 -25.94 46.14 -17.41
CA VAL A 68 -25.46 44.81 -17.79
C VAL A 68 -26.65 43.89 -18.07
N ASP A 69 -26.61 43.21 -19.23
CA ASP A 69 -27.63 42.24 -19.62
C ASP A 69 -27.76 41.08 -18.61
N LYS A 70 -28.97 40.91 -18.09
CA LYS A 70 -29.38 39.83 -17.16
C LYS A 70 -29.20 38.42 -17.75
N SER A 71 -29.03 38.26 -19.06
CA SER A 71 -28.69 36.96 -19.67
C SER A 71 -27.22 36.55 -19.46
N GLN A 72 -26.34 37.49 -19.11
CA GLN A 72 -24.90 37.27 -19.00
C GLN A 72 -24.41 36.87 -17.62
N TYR A 73 -25.25 36.96 -16.59
CA TYR A 73 -24.91 36.52 -15.23
C TYR A 73 -26.06 35.74 -14.56
N ARG A 74 -25.73 34.95 -13.52
CA ARG A 74 -26.70 34.20 -12.69
C ARG A 74 -26.28 34.18 -11.23
N PHE A 75 -27.26 34.17 -10.34
CA PHE A 75 -27.07 34.11 -8.89
C PHE A 75 -27.23 32.68 -8.37
N GLY A 76 -26.18 32.13 -7.76
CA GLY A 76 -26.25 30.86 -7.03
C GLY A 76 -26.56 31.07 -5.53
N HIS A 77 -26.27 30.05 -4.72
CA HIS A 77 -26.40 30.13 -3.25
C HIS A 77 -25.26 30.93 -2.60
N THR A 78 -24.01 30.70 -3.02
CA THR A 78 -22.81 31.35 -2.43
C THR A 78 -21.99 32.18 -3.41
N LYS A 79 -22.25 32.07 -4.72
CA LYS A 79 -21.46 32.69 -5.80
C LYS A 79 -22.36 33.33 -6.86
N VAL A 80 -21.87 34.41 -7.47
CA VAL A 80 -22.35 34.92 -8.76
C VAL A 80 -21.58 34.19 -9.86
N PHE A 81 -22.27 33.89 -10.96
CA PHE A 81 -21.71 33.25 -12.15
C PHE A 81 -21.85 34.18 -13.36
N PHE A 82 -20.84 34.24 -14.22
CA PHE A 82 -20.75 35.13 -15.37
C PHE A 82 -20.42 34.36 -16.66
N LYS A 83 -20.96 34.82 -17.79
CA LYS A 83 -20.50 34.42 -19.13
C LYS A 83 -19.09 34.95 -19.38
N ALA A 84 -18.39 34.32 -20.32
CA ALA A 84 -17.11 34.84 -20.82
C ALA A 84 -17.28 36.27 -21.38
N GLY A 85 -16.27 37.11 -21.22
CA GLY A 85 -16.31 38.53 -21.60
C GLY A 85 -16.80 39.45 -20.50
N LEU A 86 -17.99 39.22 -19.93
CA LEU A 86 -18.62 40.16 -18.98
C LEU A 86 -17.74 40.54 -17.79
N LEU A 87 -16.99 39.58 -17.24
CA LEU A 87 -16.10 39.88 -16.11
C LEU A 87 -14.96 40.85 -16.49
N GLY A 88 -14.49 40.81 -17.73
CA GLY A 88 -13.51 41.77 -18.26
C GLY A 88 -14.12 43.18 -18.33
N THR A 89 -15.32 43.32 -18.89
CA THR A 89 -16.04 44.60 -18.96
C THR A 89 -16.32 45.18 -17.56
N LEU A 90 -16.60 44.33 -16.56
CA LEU A 90 -16.74 44.76 -15.16
C LEU A 90 -15.42 45.22 -14.52
N GLU A 91 -14.27 44.68 -14.94
CA GLU A 91 -12.95 45.23 -14.55
C GLU A 91 -12.64 46.53 -15.27
N GLU A 92 -12.90 46.64 -16.57
CA GLU A 92 -12.65 47.86 -17.36
C GLU A 92 -13.39 49.08 -16.77
N MET A 93 -14.71 48.94 -16.54
CA MET A 93 -15.51 50.00 -15.87
C MET A 93 -15.02 50.31 -14.45
N ARG A 94 -14.41 49.33 -13.77
CA ARG A 94 -13.88 49.49 -12.40
C ARG A 94 -12.56 50.23 -12.43
N ASP A 95 -11.68 49.91 -13.36
CA ASP A 95 -10.38 50.55 -13.52
C ASP A 95 -10.55 52.01 -13.98
N GLU A 96 -11.51 52.32 -14.85
CA GLU A 96 -11.89 53.71 -15.16
C GLU A 96 -12.25 54.52 -13.89
N LYS A 97 -13.11 53.97 -13.04
CA LYS A 97 -13.49 54.61 -11.76
C LYS A 97 -12.34 54.68 -10.76
N LEU A 98 -11.45 53.70 -10.74
CA LEU A 98 -10.25 53.74 -9.92
C LEU A 98 -9.24 54.79 -10.41
N VAL A 99 -9.10 55.00 -11.72
CA VAL A 99 -8.24 56.05 -12.28
C VAL A 99 -8.69 57.44 -11.84
N GLU A 100 -10.00 57.74 -11.84
CA GLU A 100 -10.55 58.98 -11.28
C GLU A 100 -10.15 59.17 -9.80
N LEU A 101 -10.47 58.18 -8.95
CA LEU A 101 -10.25 58.24 -7.50
C LEU A 101 -8.75 58.28 -7.13
N VAL A 102 -7.92 57.49 -7.80
CA VAL A 102 -6.47 57.48 -7.61
C VAL A 102 -5.88 58.82 -8.05
N THR A 103 -6.36 59.43 -9.13
CA THR A 103 -5.90 60.76 -9.57
C THR A 103 -6.23 61.83 -8.54
N MET A 104 -7.45 61.81 -7.96
CA MET A 104 -7.82 62.71 -6.86
C MET A 104 -6.93 62.50 -5.62
N THR A 105 -6.70 61.25 -5.22
CA THR A 105 -5.84 60.91 -4.08
C THR A 105 -4.39 61.36 -4.32
N GLN A 106 -3.84 61.11 -5.51
CA GLN A 106 -2.51 61.58 -5.89
C GLN A 106 -2.42 63.11 -5.88
N ALA A 107 -3.45 63.84 -6.34
CA ALA A 107 -3.48 65.30 -6.29
C ALA A 107 -3.46 65.82 -4.84
N LEU A 108 -4.22 65.19 -3.93
CA LEU A 108 -4.19 65.51 -2.51
C LEU A 108 -2.82 65.21 -1.88
N CYS A 109 -2.22 64.06 -2.19
CA CYS A 109 -0.88 63.68 -1.72
C CYS A 109 0.20 64.65 -2.23
N ARG A 110 0.22 64.97 -3.54
CA ARG A 110 1.13 65.98 -4.12
C ARG A 110 0.94 67.34 -3.45
N GLY A 111 -0.30 67.78 -3.26
CA GLY A 111 -0.62 69.04 -2.56
C GLY A 111 -0.18 69.05 -1.10
N TYR A 112 -0.32 67.93 -0.38
CA TYR A 112 0.14 67.79 1.01
C TYR A 112 1.67 67.85 1.12
N VAL A 113 2.38 67.09 0.26
CA VAL A 113 3.86 67.10 0.21
C VAL A 113 4.36 68.51 -0.14
N MET A 114 3.78 69.16 -1.16
CA MET A 114 4.18 70.51 -1.54
C MET A 114 3.85 71.56 -0.49
N ARG A 115 2.75 71.44 0.27
CA ARG A 115 2.49 72.32 1.43
C ARG A 115 3.51 72.11 2.54
N LYS A 116 3.87 70.86 2.86
CA LYS A 116 4.95 70.59 3.84
C LYS A 116 6.29 71.14 3.38
N GLU A 117 6.65 70.97 2.11
CA GLU A 117 7.92 71.48 1.59
C GLU A 117 7.91 73.02 1.49
N PHE A 118 6.79 73.64 1.14
CA PHE A 118 6.62 75.09 1.18
C PHE A 118 6.79 75.66 2.60
N VAL A 119 6.25 75.01 3.63
CA VAL A 119 6.50 75.40 5.03
C VAL A 119 8.00 75.32 5.36
N LYS A 120 8.71 74.27 4.94
CA LYS A 120 10.18 74.21 5.09
C LYS A 120 10.89 75.34 4.32
N MET A 121 10.42 75.69 3.12
CA MET A 121 10.99 76.80 2.34
C MET A 121 10.77 78.15 3.03
N MET A 122 9.60 78.38 3.63
CA MET A 122 9.32 79.59 4.42
C MET A 122 10.17 79.63 5.69
N GLN A 123 10.27 78.52 6.42
CA GLN A 123 11.17 78.39 7.58
C GLN A 123 12.64 78.65 7.20
N ARG A 124 13.11 78.14 6.05
CA ARG A 124 14.46 78.46 5.52
C ARG A 124 14.59 79.96 5.23
N ARG A 125 13.58 80.59 4.62
CA ARG A 125 13.59 82.04 4.33
C ARG A 125 13.66 82.88 5.62
N GLU A 126 12.88 82.56 6.64
CA GLU A 126 12.92 83.23 7.94
C GLU A 126 14.23 82.97 8.68
N ALA A 127 14.70 81.71 8.70
CA ALA A 127 15.99 81.35 9.27
C ALA A 127 17.15 82.10 8.62
N ILE A 128 17.13 82.36 7.31
CA ILE A 128 18.14 83.19 6.63
C ILE A 128 18.20 84.60 7.23
N TYR A 129 17.05 85.27 7.45
CA TYR A 129 17.04 86.59 8.10
C TYR A 129 17.57 86.53 9.53
N SER A 130 17.12 85.56 10.33
CA SER A 130 17.59 85.35 11.70
C SER A 130 19.10 85.05 11.76
N ILE A 131 19.62 84.21 10.87
CA ILE A 131 21.05 83.88 10.78
C ILE A 131 21.85 85.12 10.36
N GLN A 132 21.42 85.85 9.32
CA GLN A 132 22.11 87.08 8.88
C GLN A 132 22.14 88.15 9.98
N TYR A 133 21.03 88.35 10.69
CA TYR A 133 20.95 89.28 11.81
C TYR A 133 21.84 88.83 12.98
N ASN A 134 21.76 87.56 13.38
CA ASN A 134 22.56 87.02 14.48
C ASN A 134 24.06 87.01 14.16
N ILE A 135 24.48 86.73 12.91
CA ILE A 135 25.88 86.83 12.51
C ILE A 135 26.40 88.27 12.60
N ARG A 136 25.60 89.27 12.18
CA ARG A 136 25.95 90.69 12.32
C ARG A 136 26.04 91.10 13.79
N SER A 137 25.02 90.78 14.59
CA SER A 137 24.97 91.07 16.03
C SER A 137 26.13 90.39 16.78
N PHE A 138 26.36 89.10 16.55
CA PHE A 138 27.49 88.38 17.12
C PHE A 138 28.83 88.95 16.66
N THR A 139 28.97 89.42 15.42
CA THR A 139 30.20 90.06 14.94
C THR A 139 30.53 91.33 15.74
N ASN A 140 29.52 92.10 16.14
CA ASN A 140 29.68 93.28 16.99
C ASN A 140 29.96 92.90 18.46
N VAL A 141 29.32 91.83 18.96
CA VAL A 141 29.31 91.49 20.39
C VAL A 141 30.40 90.47 20.80
N LYS A 142 30.95 89.67 19.88
CA LYS A 142 31.98 88.63 20.17
C LYS A 142 33.27 89.19 20.78
N THR A 143 33.60 90.45 20.51
CA THR A 143 34.78 91.13 21.06
C THR A 143 34.50 91.79 22.41
N TRP A 144 33.23 92.03 22.75
CA TRP A 144 32.79 92.75 23.95
C TRP A 144 33.15 91.99 25.24
N PRO A 145 33.79 92.64 26.25
CA PRO A 145 34.25 91.95 27.46
C PRO A 145 33.16 91.18 28.21
N TRP A 146 31.96 91.74 28.34
CA TRP A 146 30.84 91.10 29.04
C TRP A 146 30.36 89.82 28.34
N MET A 147 30.35 89.78 27.01
CA MET A 147 29.98 88.54 26.28
C MET A 147 31.05 87.46 26.42
N LYS A 148 32.34 87.83 26.41
CA LYS A 148 33.44 86.89 26.68
C LYS A 148 33.35 86.29 28.09
N LEU A 149 32.96 87.09 29.08
CA LEU A 149 32.69 86.62 30.44
C LEU A 149 31.50 85.65 30.45
N TYR A 150 30.38 86.01 29.82
CA TYR A 150 29.22 85.13 29.69
C TYR A 150 29.56 83.78 29.03
N PHE A 151 30.36 83.76 27.95
CA PHE A 151 30.78 82.51 27.32
C PHE A 151 31.72 81.65 28.18
N ARG A 152 32.46 82.22 29.14
CA ARG A 152 33.19 81.45 30.15
C ARG A 152 32.29 80.89 31.25
N ILE A 153 31.20 81.58 31.59
CA ILE A 153 30.28 81.17 32.66
C ILE A 153 29.20 80.20 32.15
N LYS A 154 28.68 80.38 30.93
CA LYS A 154 27.56 79.58 30.39
C LYS A 154 27.81 78.06 30.44
N PRO A 155 28.98 77.50 30.08
CA PRO A 155 29.24 76.05 30.17
C PRO A 155 29.32 75.51 31.60
N LEU A 156 29.37 76.38 32.61
CA LEU A 156 29.32 76.00 34.03
C LEU A 156 27.87 75.87 34.53
N LEU A 157 26.87 76.36 33.78
CA LEU A 157 25.43 76.28 34.08
C LEU A 157 24.81 74.96 33.59
N LYS A 158 25.51 73.82 33.79
CA LYS A 158 25.16 72.50 33.21
C LYS A 158 23.79 71.92 33.61
N SER A 159 23.14 72.44 34.64
CA SER A 159 21.94 71.82 35.23
C SER A 159 20.75 71.70 34.26
N ALA A 160 20.51 72.72 33.45
CA ALA A 160 19.30 72.82 32.62
C ALA A 160 19.28 71.90 31.39
N GLU A 161 20.45 71.50 30.87
CA GLU A 161 20.54 70.53 29.76
C GLU A 161 20.39 69.10 30.29
N SER A 162 21.07 68.76 31.40
CA SER A 162 20.97 67.44 32.04
C SER A 162 19.57 67.09 32.54
N GLU A 163 18.75 68.09 32.91
CA GLU A 163 17.38 67.87 33.38
C GLU A 163 16.43 67.44 32.24
N LYS A 164 16.66 67.93 31.02
CA LYS A 164 15.90 67.51 29.82
C LYS A 164 16.30 66.11 29.35
N GLU A 165 17.59 65.85 29.26
CA GLU A 165 18.11 64.52 28.87
C GLU A 165 17.60 63.43 29.82
N MET A 166 17.55 63.70 31.13
CA MET A 166 16.95 62.79 32.09
C MET A 166 15.44 62.57 31.88
N ALA A 167 14.69 63.62 31.55
CA ALA A 167 13.25 63.51 31.34
C ALA A 167 12.94 62.61 30.13
N GLU A 168 13.65 62.80 29.01
CA GLU A 168 13.54 61.96 27.82
C GLU A 168 14.00 60.52 28.08
N MET A 169 15.09 60.33 28.83
CA MET A 169 15.59 59.00 29.21
C MET A 169 14.57 58.24 30.09
N LYS A 170 13.91 58.91 31.03
CA LYS A 170 12.87 58.31 31.88
C LYS A 170 11.63 57.90 31.10
N GLU A 171 11.18 58.73 30.15
CA GLU A 171 10.03 58.37 29.28
C GLU A 171 10.34 57.15 28.41
N ASN A 172 11.54 57.10 27.83
CA ASN A 172 11.99 55.96 27.02
C ASN A 172 12.16 54.69 27.86
N PHE A 173 12.68 54.79 29.08
CA PHE A 173 12.85 53.65 29.98
C PHE A 173 11.51 53.01 30.37
N GLU A 174 10.52 53.80 30.78
CA GLU A 174 9.20 53.25 31.15
C GLU A 174 8.48 52.63 29.95
N LYS A 175 8.57 53.23 28.74
CA LYS A 175 8.05 52.61 27.51
C LYS A 175 8.69 51.26 27.21
N MET A 176 10.02 51.17 27.24
CA MET A 176 10.75 49.93 26.98
C MET A 176 10.41 48.83 28.00
N LYS A 177 10.22 49.21 29.27
CA LYS A 177 9.82 48.33 30.37
C LYS A 177 8.39 47.81 30.21
N GLU A 178 7.45 48.65 29.78
CA GLU A 178 6.07 48.24 29.48
C GLU A 178 6.00 47.28 28.27
N ASP A 179 6.75 47.57 27.21
CA ASP A 179 6.78 46.73 26.01
C ASP A 179 7.50 45.39 26.25
N LEU A 180 8.57 45.37 27.06
CA LEU A 180 9.22 44.14 27.52
C LEU A 180 8.26 43.26 28.32
N ALA A 181 7.46 43.84 29.23
CA ALA A 181 6.46 43.10 30.00
C ALA A 181 5.39 42.46 29.10
N LYS A 182 4.86 43.21 28.11
CA LYS A 182 3.91 42.69 27.11
C LYS A 182 4.53 41.57 26.26
N ALA A 183 5.78 41.73 25.84
CA ALA A 183 6.50 40.73 25.03
C ALA A 183 6.71 39.42 25.81
N LEU A 184 7.11 39.50 27.09
CA LEU A 184 7.29 38.33 27.95
C LEU A 184 5.97 37.59 28.22
N ALA A 185 4.89 38.33 28.49
CA ALA A 185 3.56 37.74 28.67
C ALA A 185 3.09 36.99 27.40
N LYS A 186 3.23 37.62 26.23
CA LYS A 186 2.86 37.02 24.94
C LYS A 186 3.75 35.82 24.57
N LYS A 187 5.05 35.88 24.89
CA LYS A 187 5.96 34.74 24.72
C LYS A 187 5.46 33.52 25.51
N LYS A 188 5.13 33.71 26.79
CA LYS A 188 4.64 32.64 27.66
C LYS A 188 3.35 31.99 27.12
N GLU A 189 2.38 32.81 26.69
CA GLU A 189 1.12 32.31 26.11
C GLU A 189 1.35 31.47 24.83
N LEU A 190 2.36 31.83 24.02
CA LEU A 190 2.73 31.08 22.82
C LEU A 190 3.50 29.79 23.16
N GLU A 191 4.36 29.80 24.18
CA GLU A 191 5.05 28.59 24.66
C GLU A 191 4.04 27.57 25.23
N GLU A 192 3.06 28.00 26.02
CA GLU A 192 1.98 27.14 26.54
C GLU A 192 1.15 26.50 25.41
N LYS A 193 0.79 27.27 24.36
CA LYS A 193 0.10 26.73 23.18
C LYS A 193 0.96 25.77 22.36
N MET A 194 2.26 26.04 22.23
CA MET A 194 3.20 25.19 21.51
C MET A 194 3.32 23.81 22.17
N VAL A 195 3.32 23.75 23.50
CA VAL A 195 3.30 22.47 24.24
C VAL A 195 2.03 21.67 23.96
N SER A 196 0.84 22.30 23.95
CA SER A 196 -0.43 21.63 23.62
C SER A 196 -0.39 21.01 22.22
N VAL A 197 0.04 21.78 21.20
CA VAL A 197 0.11 21.30 19.81
C VAL A 197 1.16 20.21 19.63
N LEU A 198 2.29 20.27 20.34
CA LEU A 198 3.29 19.20 20.34
C LEU A 198 2.76 17.92 21.00
N GLN A 199 1.95 18.03 22.05
CA GLN A 199 1.32 16.88 22.69
C GLN A 199 0.27 16.25 21.78
N GLU A 200 -0.67 17.03 21.23
CA GLU A 200 -1.66 16.57 20.23
C GLU A 200 -0.99 15.86 19.05
N LYS A 201 0.13 16.40 18.54
CA LYS A 201 0.92 15.78 17.47
C LYS A 201 1.49 14.41 17.90
N ASN A 202 2.02 14.31 19.11
CA ASN A 202 2.60 13.06 19.61
C ASN A 202 1.52 12.00 19.86
N ASP A 203 0.37 12.40 20.41
CA ASP A 203 -0.78 11.52 20.65
C ASP A 203 -1.33 10.97 19.32
N LEU A 204 -1.46 11.84 18.29
CA LEU A 204 -1.83 11.41 16.93
C LEU A 204 -0.79 10.50 16.29
N LEU A 205 0.51 10.71 16.53
CA LEU A 205 1.58 9.87 16.00
C LEU A 205 1.54 8.46 16.62
N LEU A 206 1.31 8.37 17.94
CA LEU A 206 1.10 7.10 18.63
C LEU A 206 -0.17 6.40 18.12
N GLN A 207 -1.27 7.13 17.90
CA GLN A 207 -2.49 6.57 17.31
C GLN A 207 -2.21 6.00 15.91
N ILE A 208 -1.57 6.77 15.02
CA ILE A 208 -1.20 6.32 13.66
C ILE A 208 -0.31 5.06 13.71
N GLN A 209 0.64 4.97 14.65
CA GLN A 209 1.45 3.76 14.81
C GLN A 209 0.58 2.56 15.22
N SER A 210 -0.30 2.73 16.22
CA SER A 210 -1.20 1.64 16.68
C SER A 210 -2.21 1.19 15.61
N GLU A 211 -2.72 2.12 14.80
CA GLU A 211 -3.59 1.80 13.65
C GLU A 211 -2.79 1.11 12.53
N GLY A 212 -1.52 1.47 12.33
CA GLY A 212 -0.61 0.79 11.39
C GLY A 212 -0.28 -0.66 11.81
N GLU A 213 0.00 -0.89 13.09
CA GLU A 213 0.19 -2.24 13.65
C GLU A 213 -1.12 -3.07 13.52
N THR A 214 -2.27 -2.47 13.85
CA THR A 214 -3.58 -3.11 13.69
C THR A 214 -3.92 -3.43 12.23
N LEU A 215 -3.49 -2.59 11.29
CA LEU A 215 -3.63 -2.81 9.85
C LEU A 215 -2.74 -3.98 9.38
N SER A 216 -1.48 -4.02 9.82
CA SER A 216 -0.56 -5.13 9.53
C SER A 216 -1.14 -6.48 10.01
N ASP A 217 -1.66 -6.52 11.25
CA ASP A 217 -2.35 -7.70 11.79
C ASP A 217 -3.60 -8.09 10.99
N ALA A 218 -4.27 -7.13 10.34
CA ALA A 218 -5.41 -7.40 9.46
C ALA A 218 -4.96 -7.90 8.08
N GLU A 219 -3.88 -7.35 7.53
CA GLU A 219 -3.29 -7.77 6.26
C GLU A 219 -2.74 -9.20 6.34
N GLU A 220 -1.98 -9.55 7.39
CA GLU A 220 -1.50 -10.93 7.61
C GLU A 220 -2.67 -11.95 7.71
N ARG A 221 -3.75 -11.58 8.41
CA ARG A 221 -4.96 -12.43 8.50
C ARG A 221 -5.66 -12.55 7.15
N CYS A 222 -5.73 -11.48 6.37
CA CYS A 222 -6.29 -11.51 5.01
C CYS A 222 -5.44 -12.37 4.07
N GLU A 223 -4.11 -12.27 4.11
CA GLU A 223 -3.20 -13.11 3.33
C GLU A 223 -3.31 -14.59 3.74
N GLY A 224 -3.36 -14.88 5.04
CA GLY A 224 -3.62 -16.22 5.56
C GLY A 224 -4.93 -16.82 5.06
N LEU A 225 -6.00 -16.02 5.01
CA LEU A 225 -7.29 -16.42 4.44
C LEU A 225 -7.25 -16.62 2.91
N ILE A 226 -6.51 -15.80 2.17
CA ILE A 226 -6.29 -15.96 0.73
C ILE A 226 -5.55 -17.27 0.44
N ASN A 227 -4.47 -17.56 1.19
CA ASN A 227 -3.71 -18.79 1.05
C ASN A 227 -4.54 -20.03 1.42
N ALA A 228 -5.32 -19.96 2.50
CA ALA A 228 -6.26 -21.03 2.86
C ALA A 228 -7.34 -21.25 1.79
N LYS A 229 -7.89 -20.16 1.22
CA LYS A 229 -8.86 -20.23 0.12
C LYS A 229 -8.28 -20.97 -1.09
N ILE A 230 -7.06 -20.62 -1.53
CA ILE A 230 -6.38 -21.29 -2.66
C ILE A 230 -6.22 -22.80 -2.39
N GLN A 231 -5.85 -23.19 -1.17
CA GLN A 231 -5.75 -24.60 -0.79
C GLN A 231 -7.11 -25.32 -0.80
N PHE A 232 -8.18 -24.65 -0.36
CA PHE A 232 -9.54 -25.23 -0.41
C PHE A 232 -10.08 -25.32 -1.84
N GLU A 233 -9.82 -24.34 -2.70
CA GLU A 233 -10.18 -24.41 -4.13
C GLU A 233 -9.43 -25.54 -4.85
N ALA A 234 -8.15 -25.76 -4.54
CA ALA A 234 -7.39 -26.89 -5.06
C ALA A 234 -7.95 -28.24 -4.60
N LYS A 235 -8.22 -28.40 -3.30
CA LYS A 235 -8.85 -29.63 -2.75
C LYS A 235 -10.23 -29.88 -3.33
N LEU A 236 -11.05 -28.83 -3.48
CA LEU A 236 -12.39 -28.95 -4.06
C LEU A 236 -12.31 -29.46 -5.50
N LYS A 237 -11.36 -28.95 -6.29
CA LYS A 237 -11.10 -29.43 -7.67
C LYS A 237 -10.66 -30.89 -7.69
N GLU A 238 -9.69 -31.29 -6.88
CA GLU A 238 -9.24 -32.69 -6.73
C GLU A 238 -10.40 -33.63 -6.35
N THR A 239 -11.23 -33.23 -5.38
CA THR A 239 -12.40 -34.04 -4.98
C THR A 239 -13.51 -34.09 -6.02
N ALA A 240 -13.63 -33.08 -6.88
CA ALA A 240 -14.60 -33.05 -7.97
C ALA A 240 -14.16 -33.96 -9.13
N GLU A 241 -12.89 -33.86 -9.55
CA GLU A 241 -12.31 -34.73 -10.59
C GLU A 241 -12.42 -36.21 -10.17
N ARG A 242 -12.05 -36.54 -8.92
CA ARG A 242 -12.18 -37.90 -8.39
C ARG A 242 -13.64 -38.37 -8.24
N LEU A 243 -14.59 -37.47 -8.02
CA LEU A 243 -16.01 -37.83 -7.99
C LEU A 243 -16.51 -38.18 -9.40
N GLU A 244 -16.08 -37.42 -10.41
CA GLU A 244 -16.40 -37.65 -11.82
C GLU A 244 -15.85 -39.02 -12.31
N ASP A 245 -14.60 -39.36 -11.93
CA ASP A 245 -14.00 -40.69 -12.19
C ASP A 245 -14.82 -41.84 -11.57
N GLU A 246 -15.27 -41.70 -10.32
CA GLU A 246 -16.07 -42.72 -9.62
C GLU A 246 -17.50 -42.81 -10.19
N GLU A 247 -18.08 -41.69 -10.65
CA GLU A 247 -19.36 -41.68 -11.36
C GLU A 247 -19.26 -42.38 -12.73
N GLU A 248 -18.18 -42.16 -13.50
CA GLU A 248 -17.91 -42.89 -14.74
C GLU A 248 -17.71 -44.39 -14.48
N MET A 249 -16.89 -44.76 -13.49
CA MET A 249 -16.68 -46.18 -13.13
C MET A 249 -17.97 -46.85 -12.66
N ASN A 250 -18.83 -46.16 -11.91
CA ASN A 250 -20.13 -46.67 -11.48
C ASN A 250 -21.10 -46.83 -12.68
N ALA A 251 -21.07 -45.91 -13.64
CA ALA A 251 -21.83 -46.05 -14.88
C ALA A 251 -21.34 -47.25 -15.72
N GLU A 252 -20.03 -47.45 -15.84
CA GLU A 252 -19.45 -48.65 -16.48
C GLU A 252 -19.86 -49.95 -15.76
N LEU A 253 -19.74 -49.99 -14.43
CA LEU A 253 -20.11 -51.14 -13.62
C LEU A 253 -21.61 -51.46 -13.76
N THR A 254 -22.46 -50.44 -13.81
CA THR A 254 -23.90 -50.59 -14.04
C THR A 254 -24.17 -51.14 -15.45
N ALA A 255 -23.46 -50.69 -16.47
CA ALA A 255 -23.58 -51.20 -17.83
C ALA A 255 -23.06 -52.66 -17.97
N LYS A 256 -21.93 -52.99 -17.33
CA LYS A 256 -21.39 -54.35 -17.26
C LYS A 256 -22.33 -55.29 -16.50
N LYS A 257 -22.84 -54.85 -15.35
CA LYS A 257 -23.85 -55.58 -14.56
C LYS A 257 -25.08 -55.91 -15.40
N ARG A 258 -25.62 -54.93 -16.13
CA ARG A 258 -26.80 -55.15 -16.97
C ARG A 258 -26.57 -56.21 -18.05
N LYS A 259 -25.41 -56.17 -18.73
CA LYS A 259 -25.03 -57.22 -19.69
C LYS A 259 -24.94 -58.61 -19.05
N LEU A 260 -24.34 -58.71 -17.87
CA LEU A 260 -24.25 -59.98 -17.13
C LEU A 260 -25.62 -60.47 -16.64
N GLU A 261 -26.53 -59.56 -16.27
CA GLU A 261 -27.92 -59.88 -15.92
C GLU A 261 -28.70 -60.39 -17.16
N ASP A 262 -28.52 -59.75 -18.31
CA ASP A 262 -29.10 -60.17 -19.59
C ASP A 262 -28.56 -61.56 -19.99
N GLU A 263 -27.24 -61.76 -20.05
CA GLU A 263 -26.57 -63.06 -20.34
C GLU A 263 -27.01 -64.16 -19.35
N CYS A 264 -27.10 -63.87 -18.05
CA CYS A 264 -27.59 -64.82 -17.06
C CYS A 264 -29.09 -65.14 -17.23
N SER A 265 -29.89 -64.25 -17.83
CA SER A 265 -31.29 -64.53 -18.13
C SER A 265 -31.44 -65.42 -19.37
N GLU A 266 -30.60 -65.21 -20.38
CA GLU A 266 -30.53 -66.07 -21.57
C GLU A 266 -30.07 -67.49 -21.21
N LEU A 267 -28.97 -67.63 -20.45
CA LEU A 267 -28.47 -68.93 -20.01
C LEU A 267 -29.47 -69.71 -19.15
N LYS A 268 -30.24 -69.03 -18.29
CA LYS A 268 -31.33 -69.69 -17.54
C LYS A 268 -32.41 -70.23 -18.45
N LYS A 269 -32.83 -69.44 -19.45
CA LYS A 269 -33.83 -69.86 -20.42
C LYS A 269 -33.33 -71.03 -21.26
N ASP A 270 -32.07 -71.01 -21.70
CA ASP A 270 -31.46 -72.11 -22.44
C ASP A 270 -31.37 -73.39 -21.58
N ILE A 271 -31.12 -73.28 -20.27
CA ILE A 271 -31.20 -74.40 -19.32
C ILE A 271 -32.64 -74.93 -19.23
N ASP A 272 -33.64 -74.07 -19.02
CA ASP A 272 -35.06 -74.48 -18.94
C ASP A 272 -35.51 -75.19 -20.24
N ASP A 273 -35.14 -74.64 -21.41
CA ASP A 273 -35.42 -75.24 -22.72
C ASP A 273 -34.68 -76.58 -22.90
N LEU A 274 -33.43 -76.70 -22.44
CA LEU A 274 -32.67 -77.95 -22.46
C LEU A 274 -33.27 -79.01 -21.51
N GLU A 275 -33.69 -78.66 -20.30
CA GLU A 275 -34.38 -79.56 -19.37
C GLU A 275 -35.69 -80.09 -19.98
N LEU A 276 -36.45 -79.23 -20.68
CA LEU A 276 -37.64 -79.65 -21.43
C LEU A 276 -37.31 -80.59 -22.61
N THR A 277 -36.16 -80.43 -23.27
CA THR A 277 -35.72 -81.41 -24.29
C THR A 277 -35.24 -82.72 -23.68
N LEU A 278 -34.49 -82.68 -22.58
CA LEU A 278 -34.03 -83.86 -21.86
C LEU A 278 -35.21 -84.70 -21.37
N GLY A 279 -36.21 -84.07 -20.74
CA GLY A 279 -37.43 -84.75 -20.31
C GLY A 279 -38.31 -85.29 -21.44
N LYS A 280 -38.13 -84.84 -22.69
CA LYS A 280 -38.71 -85.49 -23.89
C LYS A 280 -37.90 -86.71 -24.30
N VAL A 281 -36.58 -86.57 -24.41
CA VAL A 281 -35.65 -87.66 -24.76
C VAL A 281 -35.71 -88.81 -23.74
N GLU A 282 -35.86 -88.54 -22.45
CA GLU A 282 -36.04 -89.56 -21.42
C GLU A 282 -37.37 -90.32 -21.56
N LYS A 283 -38.47 -89.63 -21.93
CA LYS A 283 -39.75 -90.29 -22.23
C LYS A 283 -39.67 -91.16 -23.49
N GLU A 284 -38.99 -90.68 -24.52
CA GLU A 284 -38.73 -91.45 -25.74
C GLU A 284 -37.85 -92.67 -25.45
N LYS A 285 -36.77 -92.49 -24.67
CA LYS A 285 -35.91 -93.56 -24.17
C LYS A 285 -36.73 -94.61 -23.43
N HIS A 286 -37.50 -94.25 -22.41
CA HIS A 286 -38.35 -95.19 -21.67
C HIS A 286 -39.39 -95.89 -22.56
N ALA A 287 -39.95 -95.21 -23.57
CA ALA A 287 -40.81 -95.85 -24.56
C ALA A 287 -40.06 -96.88 -25.42
N THR A 288 -38.79 -96.65 -25.77
CA THR A 288 -37.94 -97.63 -26.45
C THR A 288 -37.49 -98.77 -25.54
N GLU A 289 -37.13 -98.51 -24.28
CA GLU A 289 -36.76 -99.53 -23.30
C GLU A 289 -37.93 -100.49 -23.03
N ASN A 290 -39.15 -99.96 -22.91
CA ASN A 290 -40.35 -100.79 -22.78
C ASN A 290 -40.62 -101.65 -24.02
N LYS A 291 -40.39 -101.13 -25.23
CA LYS A 291 -40.45 -101.95 -26.46
C LYS A 291 -39.40 -103.06 -26.47
N VAL A 292 -38.16 -102.75 -26.10
CA VAL A 292 -37.06 -103.73 -26.01
C VAL A 292 -37.40 -104.81 -24.97
N LYS A 293 -37.94 -104.43 -23.81
CA LYS A 293 -38.35 -105.38 -22.77
C LYS A 293 -39.41 -106.34 -23.26
N ASN A 294 -40.46 -105.84 -23.93
CA ASN A 294 -41.51 -106.69 -24.49
C ASN A 294 -40.95 -107.68 -25.54
N LEU A 295 -40.05 -107.23 -26.41
CA LEU A 295 -39.39 -108.09 -27.41
C LEU A 295 -38.49 -109.16 -26.76
N VAL A 296 -37.86 -108.87 -25.63
CA VAL A 296 -37.09 -109.87 -24.85
C VAL A 296 -38.03 -110.90 -24.21
N GLU A 297 -39.16 -110.48 -23.64
CA GLU A 297 -40.18 -111.40 -23.10
C GLU A 297 -40.75 -112.31 -24.22
N GLU A 298 -41.06 -111.77 -25.40
CA GLU A 298 -41.44 -112.57 -26.58
C GLU A 298 -40.35 -113.59 -26.98
N MET A 299 -39.07 -113.19 -27.01
CA MET A 299 -37.95 -114.10 -27.31
C MET A 299 -37.89 -115.27 -26.33
N THR A 300 -38.00 -115.01 -25.02
CA THR A 300 -37.96 -116.08 -24.00
C THR A 300 -39.12 -117.07 -24.14
N SER A 301 -40.29 -116.62 -24.60
CA SER A 301 -41.43 -117.51 -24.88
C SER A 301 -41.18 -118.45 -26.08
N GLN A 302 -40.40 -118.00 -27.07
CA GLN A 302 -40.00 -118.83 -28.21
C GLN A 302 -38.99 -119.90 -27.77
N ASP A 303 -38.02 -119.56 -26.92
CA ASP A 303 -37.07 -120.53 -26.36
C ASP A 303 -37.76 -121.63 -25.52
N GLU A 304 -38.76 -121.29 -24.71
CA GLU A 304 -39.58 -122.30 -23.99
C GLU A 304 -40.34 -123.23 -24.95
N THR A 305 -40.74 -122.72 -26.12
CA THR A 305 -41.45 -123.49 -27.15
C THR A 305 -40.49 -124.46 -27.86
N ILE A 306 -39.27 -124.01 -28.16
CA ILE A 306 -38.18 -124.85 -28.71
C ILE A 306 -37.81 -125.97 -27.72
N ALA A 307 -37.74 -125.66 -26.42
CA ALA A 307 -37.44 -126.65 -25.38
C ALA A 307 -38.50 -127.78 -25.27
N LYS A 308 -39.78 -127.48 -25.52
CA LYS A 308 -40.87 -128.49 -25.55
C LYS A 308 -40.74 -129.43 -26.75
N LEU A 309 -40.53 -128.89 -27.95
CA LEU A 309 -40.35 -129.68 -29.18
C LEU A 309 -39.12 -130.60 -29.11
N SER A 310 -38.06 -130.16 -28.43
CA SER A 310 -36.86 -130.97 -28.17
C SER A 310 -37.15 -132.22 -27.31
N LYS A 311 -38.10 -132.14 -26.37
CA LYS A 311 -38.52 -133.29 -25.55
C LYS A 311 -39.38 -134.30 -26.31
N GLU A 312 -40.32 -133.86 -27.16
CA GLU A 312 -41.15 -134.76 -27.97
C GLU A 312 -40.31 -135.59 -28.95
N LYS A 313 -39.31 -134.97 -29.59
CA LYS A 313 -38.41 -135.66 -30.53
C LYS A 313 -37.71 -136.86 -29.90
N LYS A 314 -37.38 -136.80 -28.60
CA LYS A 314 -36.64 -137.85 -27.90
C LYS A 314 -37.52 -139.06 -27.55
N ALA A 315 -38.78 -138.84 -27.19
CA ALA A 315 -39.73 -139.92 -26.88
C ALA A 315 -40.11 -140.77 -28.11
N LEU A 316 -40.09 -140.19 -29.31
CA LEU A 316 -40.39 -140.89 -30.57
C LEU A 316 -39.26 -141.81 -31.07
N GLN A 317 -38.01 -141.59 -30.64
CA GLN A 317 -36.88 -142.46 -31.04
C GLN A 317 -36.81 -143.77 -30.27
N GLU A 318 -37.25 -143.79 -29.00
CA GLU A 318 -37.20 -145.00 -28.16
C GLU A 318 -38.32 -146.01 -28.48
N ALA A 319 -39.44 -145.55 -29.08
CA ALA A 319 -40.55 -146.42 -29.47
C ALA A 319 -40.29 -147.24 -30.76
N HIS A 320 -39.35 -146.82 -31.63
CA HIS A 320 -39.12 -147.48 -32.92
C HIS A 320 -38.28 -148.75 -32.80
N GLN A 321 -37.36 -148.82 -31.84
CA GLN A 321 -36.41 -149.95 -31.74
C GLN A 321 -37.07 -151.24 -31.24
N GLN A 322 -38.11 -151.13 -30.39
CA GLN A 322 -38.79 -152.28 -29.79
C GLN A 322 -39.64 -153.08 -30.80
N THR A 323 -39.98 -152.53 -31.97
CA THR A 323 -40.83 -153.19 -32.99
C THR A 323 -40.04 -153.90 -34.09
N LEU A 324 -38.71 -153.80 -34.06
CA LEU A 324 -37.82 -154.39 -35.08
C LEU A 324 -37.37 -155.82 -34.73
N ASP A 325 -37.32 -156.17 -33.44
CA ASP A 325 -36.80 -157.46 -32.98
C ASP A 325 -37.87 -158.59 -32.97
N ASP A 326 -39.17 -158.26 -32.86
CA ASP A 326 -40.26 -159.25 -32.75
C ASP A 326 -40.77 -159.82 -34.09
N LEU A 327 -40.30 -159.33 -35.24
CA LEU A 327 -40.75 -159.79 -36.57
C LEU A 327 -39.84 -160.86 -37.20
N GLN A 328 -38.63 -161.08 -36.66
CA GLN A 328 -37.60 -161.92 -37.27
C GLN A 328 -37.59 -163.37 -36.74
N ALA A 329 -38.71 -163.84 -36.16
CA ALA A 329 -38.75 -165.10 -35.40
C ALA A 329 -39.23 -166.35 -36.16
N GLU A 330 -40.06 -166.24 -37.21
CA GLU A 330 -40.85 -167.40 -37.71
C GLU A 330 -40.75 -167.75 -39.21
N GLU A 331 -39.97 -167.03 -40.04
CA GLU A 331 -39.77 -167.37 -41.47
C GLU A 331 -38.27 -167.50 -41.83
N ASP A 332 -37.65 -168.61 -41.43
CA ASP A 332 -37.43 -169.74 -42.36
C ASP A 332 -36.35 -170.73 -41.89
N LYS A 333 -36.84 -171.86 -41.37
CA LYS A 333 -36.08 -173.11 -41.26
C LYS A 333 -36.26 -173.91 -42.54
N VAL A 334 -35.14 -174.37 -43.11
CA VAL A 334 -35.04 -175.40 -44.16
C VAL A 334 -35.49 -174.94 -45.55
N ASN A 335 -34.52 -174.39 -46.30
CA ASN A 335 -34.05 -175.18 -47.42
C ASN A 335 -32.51 -175.27 -47.44
N SER A 336 -32.02 -176.50 -47.50
CA SER A 336 -30.61 -176.84 -47.36
C SER A 336 -29.97 -177.16 -48.73
N LEU A 337 -28.69 -177.53 -48.71
CA LEU A 337 -27.95 -178.19 -49.79
C LEU A 337 -27.42 -177.34 -50.97
N THR A 338 -26.21 -176.84 -50.70
CA THR A 338 -24.96 -177.15 -51.46
C THR A 338 -24.48 -176.27 -52.62
N LYS A 339 -23.16 -175.99 -52.51
CA LYS A 339 -22.15 -175.66 -53.56
C LYS A 339 -22.26 -174.23 -54.13
N ALA A 340 -21.21 -173.42 -54.16
CA ALA A 340 -19.77 -173.63 -53.91
C ALA A 340 -19.19 -172.44 -53.11
N LYS A 341 -18.41 -172.64 -52.04
CA LYS A 341 -16.96 -172.96 -52.08
C LYS A 341 -16.11 -171.93 -52.84
N THR A 342 -15.88 -170.77 -52.22
CA THR A 342 -14.51 -170.47 -51.75
C THR A 342 -14.52 -169.60 -50.49
N LYS A 343 -13.62 -169.97 -49.56
CA LYS A 343 -13.22 -169.27 -48.33
C LYS A 343 -13.41 -167.75 -48.33
N LEU A 344 -14.07 -167.24 -47.30
CA LEU A 344 -13.41 -166.53 -46.20
C LEU A 344 -14.36 -166.41 -45.01
N GLU A 345 -13.99 -167.04 -43.90
CA GLU A 345 -14.60 -166.77 -42.59
C GLU A 345 -13.99 -165.48 -42.01
N GLN A 346 -14.80 -164.76 -41.23
CA GLN A 346 -14.46 -163.99 -40.01
C GLN A 346 -13.10 -163.25 -40.00
N GLN A 347 -13.08 -161.91 -39.89
CA GLN A 347 -13.26 -161.18 -38.61
C GLN A 347 -12.53 -161.94 -37.46
N VAL A 348 -11.47 -161.44 -36.86
CA VAL A 348 -11.31 -160.12 -36.21
C VAL A 348 -9.80 -159.86 -36.02
N ASP A 349 -9.39 -158.60 -36.09
CA ASP A 349 -8.39 -158.01 -35.16
C ASP A 349 -8.92 -156.58 -34.88
N ASP A 350 -9.16 -156.12 -33.65
CA ASP A 350 -8.31 -155.94 -32.45
C ASP A 350 -7.29 -154.78 -32.54
N ALA A 351 -7.04 -154.18 -31.37
CA ALA A 351 -6.26 -152.95 -31.23
C ALA A 351 -4.75 -153.21 -31.03
N THR A 352 -3.94 -152.68 -31.96
CA THR A 352 -2.48 -152.53 -31.95
C THR A 352 -2.13 -151.13 -32.54
N LEU A 353 -1.11 -150.35 -32.18
CA LEU A 353 0.14 -150.46 -31.40
C LEU A 353 1.32 -151.24 -32.02
N GLU A 354 2.43 -150.51 -32.20
CA GLU A 354 3.79 -150.95 -32.64
C GLU A 354 3.84 -151.45 -34.12
N HIS A 355 4.78 -151.05 -34.99
CA HIS A 355 6.25 -150.91 -34.96
C HIS A 355 7.04 -152.23 -35.01
N GLU A 356 8.31 -152.14 -35.43
CA GLU A 356 9.22 -153.20 -35.87
C GLU A 356 8.87 -153.82 -37.26
N GLU A 357 9.82 -154.31 -38.07
CA GLU A 357 11.28 -154.43 -37.84
C GLU A 357 12.13 -153.58 -38.78
N SER A 358 13.24 -153.07 -38.22
CA SER A 358 14.43 -152.72 -39.00
C SER A 358 15.09 -153.95 -39.63
N LYS A 359 15.74 -153.78 -40.81
CA LYS A 359 17.11 -154.32 -41.00
C LYS A 359 17.89 -153.62 -42.13
N ILE A 360 18.90 -152.87 -41.67
CA ILE A 360 20.28 -152.87 -42.19
C ILE A 360 20.53 -152.21 -43.56
N ILE A 361 21.09 -150.99 -43.48
CA ILE A 361 22.40 -150.60 -44.06
C ILE A 361 22.85 -151.41 -45.30
N CYS A 362 22.93 -150.76 -46.48
CA CYS A 362 24.18 -150.16 -46.97
C CYS A 362 23.99 -149.55 -48.36
N ILE A 363 24.81 -148.52 -48.68
CA ILE A 363 25.19 -148.07 -50.04
C ILE A 363 24.04 -147.46 -50.88
N GLN A 364 24.22 -146.36 -51.62
CA GLN A 364 25.04 -145.14 -51.48
C GLN A 364 24.63 -144.21 -52.65
N LEU A 365 24.99 -142.93 -52.58
CA LEU A 365 25.32 -142.06 -53.72
C LEU A 365 24.40 -142.11 -54.97
N GLU A 366 23.59 -141.05 -55.16
CA GLU A 366 23.65 -140.14 -56.33
C GLU A 366 22.36 -139.31 -56.48
N LEU A 367 22.27 -138.16 -55.79
CA LEU A 367 21.84 -136.88 -56.40
C LEU A 367 22.03 -135.63 -55.50
N THR A 368 23.08 -135.61 -54.68
CA THR A 368 23.44 -134.45 -53.85
C THR A 368 24.14 -133.36 -54.67
N GLN A 369 23.47 -132.77 -55.67
CA GLN A 369 24.12 -131.78 -56.55
C GLN A 369 23.27 -130.62 -57.10
N VAL A 370 22.04 -130.39 -56.61
CA VAL A 370 21.22 -129.22 -57.04
C VAL A 370 20.75 -128.34 -55.87
N LYS A 371 20.88 -128.79 -54.61
CA LYS A 371 20.29 -128.09 -53.45
C LYS A 371 21.15 -126.98 -52.81
N ASN A 372 22.44 -126.91 -53.10
CA ASN A 372 23.38 -126.01 -52.40
C ASN A 372 23.61 -124.63 -53.07
N GLU A 373 22.97 -124.34 -54.20
CA GLU A 373 23.23 -123.11 -54.98
C GLU A 373 22.18 -121.99 -54.76
N ILE A 374 21.04 -122.34 -54.15
CA ILE A 374 19.94 -121.39 -53.85
C ILE A 374 20.13 -120.74 -52.47
N ASP A 375 20.50 -121.52 -51.44
CA ASP A 375 20.60 -121.04 -50.06
C ASP A 375 21.70 -119.97 -49.86
N ARG A 376 22.71 -119.93 -50.74
CA ARG A 376 23.79 -118.90 -50.69
C ARG A 376 23.32 -117.51 -51.13
N LYS A 377 22.20 -117.38 -51.85
CA LYS A 377 21.70 -116.08 -52.38
C LYS A 377 20.70 -115.37 -51.46
N LEU A 378 20.17 -116.04 -50.44
CA LEU A 378 19.26 -115.42 -49.46
C LEU A 378 20.04 -114.75 -48.32
N ALA A 379 21.08 -115.40 -47.79
CA ALA A 379 21.89 -114.86 -46.70
C ALA A 379 22.56 -113.50 -47.03
N GLU A 380 23.05 -113.34 -48.27
CA GLU A 380 23.66 -112.08 -48.75
C GLU A 380 22.66 -110.91 -48.85
N LYS A 381 21.34 -111.15 -48.78
CA LYS A 381 20.30 -110.10 -48.86
C LYS A 381 19.74 -109.66 -47.51
N ASP A 382 19.69 -110.55 -46.51
CA ASP A 382 19.21 -110.18 -45.17
C ASP A 382 20.23 -109.32 -44.40
N GLU A 383 21.55 -109.57 -44.58
CA GLU A 383 22.59 -108.72 -43.96
C GLU A 383 22.62 -107.29 -44.51
N GLU A 384 22.31 -107.07 -45.80
CA GLU A 384 22.17 -105.72 -46.37
C GLU A 384 21.03 -104.92 -45.71
N ILE A 385 19.86 -105.56 -45.51
CA ILE A 385 18.67 -104.91 -44.97
C ILE A 385 18.89 -104.48 -43.51
N ASP A 386 19.54 -105.32 -42.71
CA ASP A 386 19.79 -105.07 -41.31
C ASP A 386 20.89 -104.00 -41.09
N GLN A 387 21.89 -103.95 -41.96
CA GLN A 387 22.90 -102.89 -41.99
C GLN A 387 22.26 -101.52 -42.34
N ILE A 388 21.35 -101.50 -43.31
CA ILE A 388 20.61 -100.28 -43.70
C ILE A 388 19.72 -99.80 -42.55
N LYS A 389 18.91 -100.67 -41.92
CA LYS A 389 18.05 -100.30 -40.77
C LYS A 389 18.84 -99.66 -39.63
N ARG A 390 19.97 -100.24 -39.22
CA ARG A 390 20.80 -99.70 -38.13
C ARG A 390 21.45 -98.36 -38.48
N ASN A 391 21.77 -98.13 -39.75
CA ASN A 391 22.27 -96.84 -40.21
C ASN A 391 21.15 -95.78 -40.28
N SER A 392 19.98 -96.11 -40.83
CA SER A 392 18.82 -95.21 -40.87
C SER A 392 18.33 -94.81 -39.48
N GLN A 393 18.32 -95.73 -38.51
CA GLN A 393 17.97 -95.42 -37.12
C GLN A 393 18.99 -94.44 -36.49
N ARG A 394 20.30 -94.70 -36.64
CA ARG A 394 21.35 -93.77 -36.16
C ARG A 394 21.23 -92.37 -36.79
N VAL A 395 20.83 -92.27 -38.06
CA VAL A 395 20.58 -90.98 -38.72
C VAL A 395 19.34 -90.29 -38.13
N MET A 396 18.24 -91.00 -37.89
CA MET A 396 17.06 -90.43 -37.24
C MET A 396 17.35 -89.96 -35.81
N ASP A 397 18.02 -90.77 -34.98
CA ASP A 397 18.34 -90.41 -33.60
C ASP A 397 19.28 -89.18 -33.54
N SER A 398 20.26 -89.11 -34.45
CA SER A 398 21.13 -87.95 -34.63
C SER A 398 20.33 -86.70 -35.04
N MET A 399 19.41 -86.84 -36.00
CA MET A 399 18.60 -85.74 -36.52
C MET A 399 17.59 -85.24 -35.47
N GLN A 400 16.99 -86.14 -34.67
CA GLN A 400 16.13 -85.81 -33.55
C GLN A 400 16.89 -85.07 -32.43
N SER A 401 18.08 -85.56 -32.07
CA SER A 401 18.96 -84.89 -31.09
C SER A 401 19.35 -83.47 -31.55
N THR A 402 19.61 -83.31 -32.84
CA THR A 402 19.90 -82.00 -33.45
C THR A 402 18.67 -81.08 -33.40
N LEU A 403 17.48 -81.58 -33.75
CA LEU A 403 16.22 -80.84 -33.69
C LEU A 403 15.89 -80.38 -32.25
N ASP A 404 16.06 -81.26 -31.26
CA ASP A 404 15.82 -80.92 -29.85
C ASP A 404 16.83 -79.88 -29.33
N ALA A 405 18.08 -79.90 -29.83
CA ALA A 405 19.06 -78.85 -29.54
C ALA A 405 18.66 -77.51 -30.18
N GLU A 406 18.19 -77.52 -31.42
CA GLU A 406 17.69 -76.34 -32.14
C GLU A 406 16.47 -75.71 -31.45
N ILE A 407 15.53 -76.54 -30.97
CA ILE A 407 14.35 -76.09 -30.21
C ILE A 407 14.75 -75.45 -28.89
N ARG A 408 15.71 -76.04 -28.15
CA ARG A 408 16.26 -75.44 -26.92
C ARG A 408 16.92 -74.10 -27.20
N SER A 409 17.86 -74.05 -28.16
CA SER A 409 18.53 -72.83 -28.64
C SER A 409 17.52 -71.72 -29.01
N ARG A 410 16.50 -72.05 -29.81
CA ARG A 410 15.43 -71.13 -30.19
C ARG A 410 14.64 -70.60 -29.00
N ASN A 411 14.31 -71.45 -28.01
CA ASN A 411 13.56 -71.05 -26.83
C ASN A 411 14.38 -70.14 -25.92
N ASP A 412 15.67 -70.41 -25.74
CA ASP A 412 16.57 -69.54 -24.99
C ASP A 412 16.78 -68.19 -25.70
N ALA A 413 16.95 -68.19 -27.03
CA ALA A 413 16.98 -66.98 -27.84
C ALA A 413 15.69 -66.15 -27.73
N LEU A 414 14.52 -66.79 -27.74
CA LEU A 414 13.22 -66.13 -27.50
C LEU A 414 13.12 -65.53 -26.10
N ARG A 415 13.70 -66.19 -25.08
CA ARG A 415 13.72 -65.72 -23.68
C ARG A 415 14.63 -64.51 -23.53
N ILE A 416 15.81 -64.54 -24.14
CA ILE A 416 16.76 -63.42 -24.20
C ILE A 416 16.12 -62.25 -24.96
N LYS A 417 15.48 -62.51 -26.11
CA LYS A 417 14.76 -61.48 -26.88
C LYS A 417 13.70 -60.78 -26.02
N LYS A 418 12.80 -61.53 -25.36
CA LYS A 418 11.76 -60.95 -24.49
C LYS A 418 12.36 -60.14 -23.34
N LYS A 419 13.50 -60.57 -22.79
CA LYS A 419 14.20 -59.80 -21.76
C LYS A 419 14.73 -58.49 -22.35
N MET A 420 15.40 -58.51 -23.49
CA MET A 420 15.89 -57.30 -24.16
C MET A 420 14.76 -56.35 -24.57
N GLU A 421 13.60 -56.85 -25.00
CA GLU A 421 12.41 -56.01 -25.25
C GLU A 421 11.88 -55.35 -23.96
N GLY A 422 11.93 -56.06 -22.82
CA GLY A 422 11.61 -55.49 -21.50
C GLY A 422 12.62 -54.43 -21.04
N ASP A 423 13.91 -54.77 -21.09
CA ASP A 423 15.03 -53.89 -20.72
C ASP A 423 15.02 -52.60 -21.60
N LEU A 424 14.64 -52.71 -22.88
CA LEU A 424 14.50 -51.58 -23.80
C LEU A 424 13.31 -50.69 -23.44
N ASN A 425 12.12 -51.26 -23.20
CA ASN A 425 10.95 -50.49 -22.76
C ASN A 425 11.22 -49.75 -21.42
N GLU A 426 11.93 -50.40 -20.50
CA GLU A 426 12.28 -49.79 -19.21
C GLU A 426 13.27 -48.63 -19.38
N MET A 427 14.25 -48.77 -20.28
CA MET A 427 15.14 -47.67 -20.72
C MET A 427 14.38 -46.51 -21.39
N GLU A 428 13.39 -46.79 -22.25
CA GLU A 428 12.58 -45.76 -22.89
C GLU A 428 11.73 -44.96 -21.89
N VAL A 429 11.14 -45.64 -20.90
CA VAL A 429 10.41 -44.99 -19.79
C VAL A 429 11.36 -44.13 -18.95
N GLN A 430 12.54 -44.64 -18.60
CA GLN A 430 13.55 -43.87 -17.85
C GLN A 430 14.05 -42.64 -18.65
N LEU A 431 14.28 -42.77 -19.95
CA LEU A 431 14.67 -41.68 -20.84
C LEU A 431 13.57 -40.61 -20.93
N SER A 432 12.32 -41.04 -21.05
CA SER A 432 11.15 -40.14 -21.05
C SER A 432 11.03 -39.37 -19.73
N HIS A 433 11.18 -40.06 -18.59
CA HIS A 433 11.16 -39.42 -17.27
C HIS A 433 12.31 -38.44 -17.06
N ALA A 434 13.53 -38.80 -17.47
CA ALA A 434 14.71 -37.92 -17.40
C ALA A 434 14.56 -36.67 -18.29
N ASN A 435 14.00 -36.82 -19.51
CA ASN A 435 13.69 -35.69 -20.39
C ASN A 435 12.63 -34.77 -19.80
N CYS A 436 11.60 -35.33 -19.14
CA CYS A 436 10.58 -34.55 -18.44
C CYS A 436 11.19 -33.74 -17.29
N GLN A 437 11.97 -34.37 -16.40
CA GLN A 437 12.68 -33.69 -15.32
C GLN A 437 13.63 -32.60 -15.85
N ALA A 438 14.34 -32.85 -16.96
CA ALA A 438 15.22 -31.86 -17.57
C ALA A 438 14.44 -30.63 -18.11
N ALA A 439 13.25 -30.84 -18.68
CA ALA A 439 12.38 -29.76 -19.14
C ALA A 439 11.81 -28.95 -17.97
N GLU A 440 11.39 -29.62 -16.88
CA GLU A 440 10.93 -28.96 -15.65
C GLU A 440 12.05 -28.16 -14.98
N ALA A 441 13.26 -28.73 -14.87
CA ALA A 441 14.43 -28.03 -14.35
C ALA A 441 14.80 -26.80 -15.19
N GLN A 442 14.72 -26.88 -16.53
CA GLN A 442 14.90 -25.71 -17.40
C GLN A 442 13.81 -24.65 -17.20
N LYS A 443 12.55 -25.05 -16.98
CA LYS A 443 11.45 -24.12 -16.70
C LYS A 443 11.64 -23.43 -15.34
N GLN A 444 12.03 -24.18 -14.30
CA GLN A 444 12.39 -23.63 -12.99
C GLN A 444 13.57 -22.65 -13.10
N LEU A 445 14.63 -23.02 -13.83
CA LEU A 445 15.79 -22.14 -14.07
C LEU A 445 15.37 -20.80 -14.70
N ARG A 446 14.49 -20.82 -15.71
CA ARG A 446 13.98 -19.59 -16.34
C ARG A 446 13.13 -18.75 -15.39
N ASN A 447 12.30 -19.38 -14.55
CA ASN A 447 11.53 -18.67 -13.53
C ASN A 447 12.45 -17.99 -12.49
N VAL A 448 13.46 -18.70 -11.99
CA VAL A 448 14.45 -18.15 -11.05
C VAL A 448 15.28 -17.03 -11.69
N GLN A 449 15.63 -17.14 -12.97
CA GLN A 449 16.28 -16.06 -13.72
C GLN A 449 15.38 -14.82 -13.88
N GLY A 450 14.07 -15.01 -14.05
CA GLY A 450 13.09 -13.91 -14.04
C GLY A 450 13.05 -13.22 -12.67
N GLN A 451 12.81 -13.99 -11.61
CA GLN A 451 12.77 -13.50 -10.22
C GLN A 451 14.07 -12.77 -9.81
N LEU A 452 15.24 -13.28 -10.22
CA LEU A 452 16.53 -12.62 -9.99
C LEU A 452 16.59 -11.24 -10.67
N LYS A 453 16.04 -11.13 -11.88
CA LYS A 453 16.05 -9.89 -12.65
C LYS A 453 15.07 -8.86 -12.10
N ASP A 454 13.90 -9.31 -11.65
CA ASP A 454 12.92 -8.45 -10.96
C ASP A 454 13.49 -7.96 -9.61
N ALA A 455 14.16 -8.84 -8.85
CA ALA A 455 14.86 -8.47 -7.62
C ALA A 455 16.03 -7.50 -7.86
N GLN A 456 16.75 -7.62 -8.99
CA GLN A 456 17.77 -6.64 -9.40
C GLN A 456 17.17 -5.27 -9.70
N LEU A 457 16.04 -5.20 -10.41
CA LEU A 457 15.35 -3.94 -10.68
C LEU A 457 14.85 -3.28 -9.38
N HIS A 458 14.27 -4.05 -8.47
CA HIS A 458 13.87 -3.55 -7.14
C HIS A 458 15.07 -3.07 -6.31
N LEU A 459 16.24 -3.70 -6.41
CA LEU A 459 17.45 -3.24 -5.75
C LEU A 459 17.97 -1.92 -6.35
N ASP A 460 17.99 -1.79 -7.68
CA ASP A 460 18.42 -0.57 -8.37
C ASP A 460 17.51 0.62 -8.06
N ASP A 461 16.19 0.40 -8.01
CA ASP A 461 15.21 1.43 -7.62
C ASP A 461 15.34 1.80 -6.13
N ALA A 462 15.59 0.83 -5.25
CA ALA A 462 15.85 1.09 -3.83
C ALA A 462 17.16 1.86 -3.60
N LEU A 463 18.21 1.57 -4.38
CA LEU A 463 19.48 2.31 -4.34
C LEU A 463 19.31 3.76 -4.81
N ARG A 464 18.54 4.01 -5.88
CA ARG A 464 18.17 5.38 -6.28
C ARG A 464 17.39 6.11 -5.20
N GLY A 465 16.38 5.47 -4.61
CA GLY A 465 15.64 6.04 -3.47
C GLY A 465 16.55 6.36 -2.28
N GLN A 466 17.59 5.55 -2.04
CA GLN A 466 18.60 5.82 -1.02
C GLN A 466 19.48 7.04 -1.35
N GLU A 467 19.88 7.24 -2.61
CA GLU A 467 20.62 8.42 -3.04
C GLU A 467 19.78 9.71 -2.94
N ASP A 468 18.54 9.70 -3.45
CA ASP A 468 17.61 10.83 -3.32
C ASP A 468 17.39 11.24 -1.84
N MET A 469 17.21 10.26 -0.97
CA MET A 469 17.06 10.50 0.48
C MET A 469 18.35 11.01 1.13
N ARG A 470 19.53 10.57 0.68
CA ARG A 470 20.82 11.14 1.12
C ARG A 470 20.97 12.59 0.71
N GLU A 471 20.59 12.97 -0.51
CA GLU A 471 20.64 14.36 -0.95
C GLU A 471 19.67 15.24 -0.15
N GLN A 472 18.47 14.75 0.16
CA GLN A 472 17.53 15.45 1.04
C GLN A 472 18.10 15.65 2.45
N VAL A 473 18.70 14.62 3.06
CA VAL A 473 19.35 14.74 4.37
C VAL A 473 20.46 15.79 4.32
N ALA A 474 21.36 15.74 3.33
CA ALA A 474 22.43 16.72 3.19
C ALA A 474 21.92 18.15 2.97
N MET A 475 20.78 18.33 2.29
CA MET A 475 20.13 19.64 2.14
C MET A 475 19.56 20.14 3.49
N VAL A 476 18.91 19.26 4.25
CA VAL A 476 18.36 19.57 5.58
C VAL A 476 19.48 19.91 6.56
N GLU A 477 20.58 19.15 6.56
CA GLU A 477 21.76 19.42 7.39
C GLU A 477 22.36 20.80 7.12
N ARG A 478 22.54 21.19 5.84
CA ARG A 478 23.00 22.54 5.47
C ARG A 478 22.05 23.63 5.97
N ARG A 479 20.74 23.42 5.83
CA ARG A 479 19.73 24.36 6.33
C ARG A 479 19.77 24.48 7.86
N ASN A 480 19.98 23.36 8.56
CA ASN A 480 20.07 23.34 10.01
C ASN A 480 21.34 24.04 10.51
N ALA A 481 22.48 23.85 9.83
CA ALA A 481 23.71 24.57 10.11
C ALA A 481 23.57 26.10 9.93
N LEU A 482 22.86 26.55 8.87
CA LEU A 482 22.55 27.97 8.68
C LEU A 482 21.65 28.53 9.79
N MET A 483 20.61 27.79 10.19
CA MET A 483 19.73 28.20 11.31
C MET A 483 20.46 28.24 12.65
N LEU A 484 21.42 27.34 12.90
CA LEU A 484 22.27 27.40 14.10
C LEU A 484 23.15 28.65 14.10
N ALA A 485 23.75 29.01 12.95
CA ALA A 485 24.53 30.24 12.82
C ALA A 485 23.68 31.51 13.06
N GLU A 486 22.47 31.58 12.50
CA GLU A 486 21.52 32.68 12.77
C GLU A 486 21.16 32.77 14.26
N ILE A 487 20.96 31.63 14.94
CA ILE A 487 20.69 31.59 16.38
C ILE A 487 21.89 32.11 17.20
N GLU A 488 23.12 31.79 16.80
CA GLU A 488 24.34 32.27 17.47
C GLU A 488 24.56 33.79 17.26
N GLU A 489 24.34 34.31 16.05
CA GLU A 489 24.36 35.76 15.80
C GLU A 489 23.29 36.50 16.62
N LEU A 490 22.06 35.99 16.67
CA LEU A 490 20.97 36.57 17.47
C LEU A 490 21.26 36.52 18.98
N ARG A 491 21.92 35.46 19.48
CA ARG A 491 22.39 35.39 20.88
C ARG A 491 23.46 36.43 21.18
N ALA A 492 24.45 36.59 20.29
CA ALA A 492 25.50 37.60 20.45
C ALA A 492 24.92 39.02 20.43
N ALA A 493 23.98 39.31 19.53
CA ALA A 493 23.27 40.59 19.47
C ALA A 493 22.43 40.84 20.73
N LEU A 494 21.78 39.82 21.28
CA LEU A 494 21.02 39.90 22.53
C LEU A 494 21.94 40.20 23.73
N GLU A 495 23.06 39.49 23.87
CA GLU A 495 24.04 39.75 24.92
C GLU A 495 24.62 41.17 24.83
N GLN A 496 24.94 41.64 23.63
CA GLN A 496 25.42 43.01 23.43
C GLN A 496 24.35 44.03 23.85
N THR A 497 23.11 43.83 23.44
CA THR A 497 21.98 44.69 23.80
C THR A 497 21.75 44.72 25.31
N ASP A 498 21.85 43.57 25.99
CA ASP A 498 21.63 43.47 27.43
C ASP A 498 22.80 44.08 28.24
N ARG A 499 24.03 44.07 27.71
CA ARG A 499 25.15 44.85 28.25
C ARG A 499 24.92 46.36 28.07
N SER A 500 24.50 46.81 26.90
CA SER A 500 24.15 48.22 26.66
C SER A 500 23.00 48.70 27.55
N ARG A 501 21.98 47.87 27.78
CA ARG A 501 20.89 48.17 28.72
C ARG A 501 21.39 48.40 30.13
N LYS A 502 22.28 47.52 30.65
CA LYS A 502 22.86 47.66 32.00
C LYS A 502 23.68 48.95 32.15
N VAL A 503 24.40 49.37 31.12
CA VAL A 503 25.13 50.66 31.12
C VAL A 503 24.15 51.83 31.19
N ALA A 504 23.12 51.85 30.34
CA ALA A 504 22.10 52.91 30.35
C ALA A 504 21.30 52.95 31.68
N GLU A 505 21.04 51.80 32.30
CA GLU A 505 20.43 51.70 33.63
C GLU A 505 21.32 52.32 34.72
N GLN A 506 22.63 52.09 34.67
CA GLN A 506 23.58 52.74 35.59
C GLN A 506 23.65 54.26 35.37
N GLU A 507 23.73 54.71 34.11
CA GLU A 507 23.74 56.15 33.78
C GLU A 507 22.46 56.86 34.26
N LEU A 508 21.30 56.19 34.19
CA LEU A 508 20.02 56.71 34.71
C LEU A 508 20.01 56.81 36.24
N VAL A 509 20.65 55.88 36.96
CA VAL A 509 20.81 55.92 38.42
C VAL A 509 21.72 57.09 38.80
N ASP A 510 22.94 57.16 38.25
CA ASP A 510 23.91 58.22 38.51
C ASP A 510 23.33 59.61 38.23
N ALA A 511 22.60 59.75 37.12
CA ALA A 511 21.89 60.99 36.79
C ALA A 511 20.81 61.31 37.84
N SER A 512 20.00 60.33 38.24
CA SER A 512 18.91 60.52 39.21
C SER A 512 19.42 60.95 40.59
N GLU A 513 20.53 60.38 41.06
CA GLU A 513 21.22 60.84 42.28
C GLU A 513 21.68 62.30 42.15
N ARG A 514 22.25 62.66 40.99
CA ARG A 514 22.68 64.03 40.70
C ARG A 514 21.53 65.05 40.69
N VAL A 515 20.34 64.66 40.20
CA VAL A 515 19.14 65.52 40.31
C VAL A 515 18.64 65.62 41.75
N GLY A 516 18.71 64.55 42.55
CA GLY A 516 18.43 64.63 43.99
C GLY A 516 19.34 65.63 44.72
N LEU A 517 20.64 65.59 44.44
CA LEU A 517 21.63 66.55 44.93
C LEU A 517 21.29 67.99 44.49
N LEU A 518 21.06 68.22 43.18
CA LEU A 518 20.70 69.55 42.67
C LEU A 518 19.38 70.08 43.25
N HIS A 519 18.38 69.23 43.45
CA HIS A 519 17.10 69.60 44.05
C HIS A 519 17.25 70.04 45.52
N SER A 520 18.04 69.31 46.31
CA SER A 520 18.35 69.70 47.69
C SER A 520 19.12 71.02 47.77
N GLN A 521 20.11 71.24 46.90
CA GLN A 521 20.84 72.49 46.79
C GLN A 521 19.94 73.66 46.39
N ASN A 522 19.08 73.48 45.39
CA ASN A 522 18.16 74.52 44.92
C ASN A 522 17.13 74.88 46.01
N THR A 523 16.61 73.89 46.75
CA THR A 523 15.74 74.12 47.90
C THR A 523 16.43 74.94 49.00
N SER A 524 17.70 74.64 49.30
CA SER A 524 18.51 75.44 50.23
C SER A 524 18.70 76.88 49.74
N LEU A 525 19.01 77.07 48.45
CA LEU A 525 19.14 78.40 47.83
C LEU A 525 17.83 79.20 47.81
N ILE A 526 16.68 78.55 47.62
CA ILE A 526 15.37 79.19 47.72
C ILE A 526 15.09 79.67 49.15
N ASN A 527 15.46 78.86 50.16
CA ASN A 527 15.26 79.23 51.56
C ASN A 527 16.19 80.37 52.00
N THR A 528 17.47 80.35 51.61
CA THR A 528 18.38 81.48 51.87
C THR A 528 17.96 82.73 51.11
N LYS A 529 17.50 82.61 49.86
CA LYS A 529 16.92 83.73 49.10
C LYS A 529 15.73 84.36 49.84
N LYS A 530 14.75 83.56 50.27
CA LYS A 530 13.58 84.07 51.03
C LYS A 530 13.99 84.80 52.31
N LYS A 531 15.02 84.30 53.01
CA LYS A 531 15.56 84.95 54.21
C LYS A 531 16.18 86.31 53.88
N LEU A 532 16.98 86.40 52.82
CA LEU A 532 17.58 87.65 52.34
C LEU A 532 16.52 88.64 51.81
N GLU A 533 15.47 88.17 51.14
CA GLU A 533 14.33 89.01 50.73
C GLU A 533 13.60 89.59 51.94
N ALA A 534 13.40 88.82 53.02
CA ALA A 534 12.81 89.31 54.27
C ALA A 534 13.71 90.31 55.01
N GLU A 535 15.01 90.01 55.13
CA GLU A 535 16.01 90.93 55.71
C GLU A 535 16.10 92.25 54.93
N LEU A 536 16.00 92.21 53.60
CA LEU A 536 16.01 93.39 52.75
C LEU A 536 14.76 94.25 52.93
N ILE A 537 13.57 93.64 53.07
CA ILE A 537 12.32 94.36 53.38
C ILE A 537 12.40 95.02 54.76
N GLN A 538 12.97 94.32 55.76
CA GLN A 538 13.17 94.89 57.09
C GLN A 538 14.10 96.12 57.04
N ILE A 539 15.26 96.02 56.39
CA ILE A 539 16.22 97.12 56.25
C ILE A 539 15.60 98.29 55.47
N GLN A 540 14.74 98.03 54.46
CA GLN A 540 14.00 99.09 53.78
C GLN A 540 13.08 99.86 54.73
N GLY A 541 12.35 99.17 55.61
CA GLY A 541 11.54 99.81 56.66
C GLY A 541 12.39 100.64 57.64
N GLU A 542 13.49 100.08 58.15
CA GLU A 542 14.41 100.79 59.06
C GLU A 542 15.01 102.05 58.42
N VAL A 543 15.28 102.03 57.10
CA VAL A 543 15.73 103.20 56.33
C VAL A 543 14.60 104.23 56.14
N GLU A 544 13.37 103.80 55.84
CA GLU A 544 12.21 104.70 55.72
C GLU A 544 11.90 105.41 57.05
N ASP A 545 11.90 104.67 58.17
CA ASP A 545 11.75 105.22 59.51
C ASP A 545 12.87 106.23 59.83
N SER A 546 14.14 105.88 59.58
CA SER A 546 15.29 106.76 59.79
C SER A 546 15.22 108.04 58.94
N VAL A 547 14.74 107.95 57.69
CA VAL A 547 14.52 109.11 56.82
C VAL A 547 13.38 110.00 57.35
N GLN A 548 12.32 109.40 57.90
CA GLN A 548 11.22 110.15 58.50
C GLN A 548 11.64 110.83 59.81
N GLU A 549 12.44 110.17 60.65
CA GLU A 549 13.05 110.80 61.84
C GLU A 549 13.96 111.98 61.46
N ALA A 550 14.82 111.81 60.45
CA ALA A 550 15.69 112.88 59.95
C ALA A 550 14.89 114.10 59.46
N ARG A 551 13.80 113.89 58.72
CA ARG A 551 12.87 114.97 58.31
C ARG A 551 12.22 115.65 59.52
N ASN A 552 11.72 114.88 60.47
CA ASN A 552 11.11 115.41 61.70
C ASN A 552 12.12 116.25 62.52
N ALA A 553 13.39 115.83 62.55
CA ALA A 553 14.48 116.59 63.18
C ALA A 553 14.83 117.87 62.39
N GLU A 554 14.85 117.81 61.05
CA GLU A 554 15.06 118.98 60.18
C GLU A 554 13.96 120.03 60.36
N GLU A 555 12.68 119.62 60.46
CA GLU A 555 11.58 120.55 60.75
C GLU A 555 11.70 121.20 62.13
N LYS A 556 12.08 120.44 63.16
CA LYS A 556 12.36 120.98 64.50
C LYS A 556 13.52 121.96 64.48
N ALA A 557 14.60 121.65 63.77
CA ALA A 557 15.75 122.54 63.61
C ALA A 557 15.38 123.83 62.88
N LYS A 558 14.59 123.74 61.79
CA LYS A 558 14.07 124.92 61.08
C LYS A 558 13.21 125.81 61.99
N LYS A 559 12.32 125.23 62.80
CA LYS A 559 11.53 125.97 63.80
C LYS A 559 12.42 126.67 64.84
N ALA A 560 13.39 125.95 65.42
CA ALA A 560 14.32 126.54 66.36
C ALA A 560 15.17 127.67 65.75
N ILE A 561 15.55 127.57 64.47
CA ILE A 561 16.24 128.64 63.73
C ILE A 561 15.32 129.85 63.53
N THR A 562 14.05 129.65 63.15
CA THR A 562 13.10 130.78 63.02
C THR A 562 12.81 131.45 64.36
N ASP A 563 12.65 130.67 65.44
CA ASP A 563 12.42 131.19 66.79
C ASP A 563 13.63 131.97 67.31
N ALA A 564 14.86 131.46 67.07
CA ALA A 564 16.09 132.17 67.38
C ALA A 564 16.28 133.45 66.56
N ALA A 565 15.87 133.45 65.29
CA ALA A 565 15.89 134.65 64.45
C ALA A 565 14.91 135.72 64.95
N MET A 566 13.69 135.33 65.34
CA MET A 566 12.72 136.25 65.97
C MET A 566 13.27 136.83 67.28
N MET A 567 13.79 135.98 68.19
CA MET A 567 14.38 136.44 69.45
C MET A 567 15.60 137.35 69.24
N ALA A 568 16.42 137.11 68.21
CA ALA A 568 17.52 138.01 67.86
C ALA A 568 17.03 139.37 67.33
N GLU A 569 15.91 139.41 66.60
CA GLU A 569 15.29 140.64 66.13
C GLU A 569 14.57 141.41 67.25
N GLU A 570 13.95 140.71 68.20
CA GLU A 570 13.44 141.29 69.46
C GLU A 570 14.56 141.88 70.31
N LEU A 571 15.63 141.12 70.56
CA LEU A 571 16.80 141.59 71.31
C LEU A 571 17.44 142.82 70.64
N LYS A 572 17.47 142.87 69.30
CA LYS A 572 17.96 144.03 68.56
C LYS A 572 17.06 145.26 68.77
N LYS A 573 15.73 145.09 68.73
CA LYS A 573 14.79 146.17 69.07
C LYS A 573 15.01 146.67 70.51
N GLU A 574 15.24 145.76 71.45
CA GLU A 574 15.52 146.08 72.85
C GLU A 574 16.87 146.81 73.03
N GLN A 575 17.89 146.49 72.22
CA GLN A 575 19.16 147.22 72.18
C GLN A 575 19.03 148.59 71.51
N ASP A 576 18.22 148.71 70.46
CA ASP A 576 17.94 149.98 69.78
C ASP A 576 17.15 150.93 70.70
N THR A 577 16.16 150.43 71.45
CA THR A 577 15.44 151.21 72.48
C THR A 577 16.33 151.55 73.68
N SER A 578 17.12 150.60 74.18
CA SER A 578 18.08 150.84 75.28
C SER A 578 19.14 151.89 74.89
N SER A 579 19.72 151.80 73.69
CA SER A 579 20.69 152.80 73.22
C SER A 579 20.05 154.17 72.95
N HIS A 580 18.77 154.23 72.58
CA HIS A 580 18.00 155.47 72.54
C HIS A 580 17.79 156.05 73.94
N LEU A 581 17.50 155.22 74.94
CA LEU A 581 17.37 155.63 76.35
C LEU A 581 18.71 156.12 76.92
N GLU A 582 19.84 155.47 76.61
CA GLU A 582 21.18 155.97 76.98
C GLU A 582 21.50 157.33 76.33
N ARG A 583 21.11 157.55 75.07
CA ARG A 583 21.26 158.86 74.41
C ARG A 583 20.41 159.93 75.10
N MET A 584 19.17 159.61 75.49
CA MET A 584 18.35 160.52 76.29
C MET A 584 18.97 160.79 77.67
N LYS A 585 19.54 159.78 78.33
CA LYS A 585 20.24 159.92 79.62
C LYS A 585 21.46 160.84 79.51
N ARG A 586 22.32 160.66 78.49
CA ARG A 586 23.47 161.55 78.25
C ARG A 586 23.05 162.98 77.92
N ASN A 587 21.91 163.18 77.24
CA ASN A 587 21.37 164.51 76.99
C ASN A 587 20.85 165.19 78.27
N LEU A 588 20.35 164.42 79.25
CA LEU A 588 19.97 164.92 80.57
C LEU A 588 21.18 165.17 81.48
N GLU A 589 22.23 164.35 81.39
CA GLU A 589 23.49 164.53 82.12
C GLU A 589 24.32 165.73 81.62
N ASN A 590 23.99 166.31 80.45
CA ASN A 590 24.58 167.56 79.94
C ASN A 590 23.78 168.81 80.32
N LEU A 591 22.76 168.70 81.20
CA LEU A 591 21.87 169.79 81.62
C LEU A 591 22.04 170.21 83.10
N HIS A 592 23.03 169.63 83.79
CA HIS A 592 23.54 170.05 85.11
C HIS A 592 25.06 169.87 85.18
#